data_AF-A0A9E3TXQ4-F1
#
_entry.id   AF-A0A9E3TXQ4-F1
#
_cell.length_a   1.000
_cell.length_b   1.000
_cell.length_c   1.000
_cell.angle_alpha   90.00
_cell.angle_beta   90.00
_cell.angle_gamma   90.00
#
_symmetry.space_group_name_H-M   'P 1'
#
loop_
_entity.id
_entity.type
_entity.pdbx_description
1 polymer ?
#
loop_
_entity_poly.entity_id
_entity_poly.type
_entity_poly.pdbx_seq_one_letter_code
_entity_poly.pdbx_strand_id
1 'polypeptide(L)' 'PHWLSIGQLYLIKGTRWVEERGEARHMGLLKSLELRVAAEYKTPVTGAENVILKIWPKPN' A
#
# COMPACT_ATOMS: atom_id res chain seq x y z
N PRO A 1 -4.71 -0.80 -14.86
CA PRO A 1 -4.76 -1.64 -16.08
C PRO A 1 -3.58 -2.63 -16.27
N HIS A 2 -2.42 -2.44 -15.64
CA HIS A 2 -1.22 -3.28 -15.88
C HIS A 2 -0.81 -4.20 -14.71
N TRP A 3 -1.69 -4.45 -13.75
CA TRP A 3 -1.34 -5.25 -12.56
C TRP A 3 -0.86 -6.67 -12.91
N LEU A 4 -1.37 -7.24 -14.00
CA LEU A 4 -0.95 -8.55 -14.51
C LEU A 4 0.54 -8.60 -14.93
N SER A 5 1.13 -7.50 -15.38
CA SER A 5 2.55 -7.46 -15.79
C SER A 5 3.49 -7.09 -14.63
N ILE A 6 2.94 -6.52 -13.55
CA ILE A 6 3.71 -6.00 -12.43
C ILE A 6 3.86 -7.05 -11.31
N GLY A 7 2.88 -7.94 -11.15
CA GLY A 7 2.90 -9.01 -10.16
C GLY A 7 2.74 -8.49 -8.72
N GLN A 8 3.78 -7.85 -8.17
CA GLN A 8 3.74 -7.29 -6.83
C GLN A 8 4.57 -6.01 -6.74
N LEU A 9 4.03 -4.99 -6.08
CA LEU A 9 4.74 -3.74 -5.77
C LEU A 9 4.91 -3.56 -4.27
N TYR A 10 6.04 -2.96 -3.91
CA TYR A 10 6.29 -2.40 -2.59
C TYR A 10 6.27 -0.88 -2.67
N LEU A 11 5.52 -0.24 -1.78
CA LEU A 11 5.34 1.21 -1.72
C LEU A 11 5.73 1.73 -0.33
N ILE A 12 6.43 2.85 -0.31
CA ILE A 12 6.69 3.59 0.94
C ILE A 12 5.63 4.68 1.07
N LYS A 13 4.95 4.74 2.23
CA LYS A 13 3.91 5.71 2.54
C LYS A 13 4.10 6.28 3.95
N GLY A 14 3.54 7.46 4.19
CA GLY A 14 3.51 8.09 5.51
C GLY A 14 2.32 7.61 6.37
N THR A 15 2.19 8.17 7.56
CA THR A 15 1.20 7.78 8.58
C THR A 15 -0.26 7.84 8.12
N ARG A 16 -0.59 8.74 7.18
CA ARG A 16 -1.96 8.94 6.65
C ARG A 16 -2.46 7.83 5.72
N TRP A 17 -1.68 6.77 5.52
CA TRP A 17 -2.02 5.69 4.59
C TRP A 17 -3.30 4.94 4.97
N VAL A 18 -3.68 4.94 6.26
CA VAL A 18 -4.89 4.26 6.73
C VAL A 18 -6.15 4.96 6.23
N GLU A 19 -6.17 6.30 6.31
CA GLU A 19 -7.23 7.15 5.76
C GLU A 19 -7.29 7.05 4.24
N GLU A 20 -6.14 7.19 3.56
CA GLU A 20 -6.02 7.03 2.10
C GLU A 20 -6.58 5.67 1.63
N ARG A 21 -6.25 4.61 2.37
CA ARG A 21 -6.79 3.26 2.10
C ARG A 21 -8.30 3.23 2.29
N GLY A 22 -8.84 3.88 3.31
CA GLY A 22 -10.28 4.00 3.55
C GLY A 22 -11.01 4.63 2.37
N GLU A 23 -10.51 5.76 1.90
CA GLU A 23 -11.01 6.47 0.72
C GLU A 23 -10.93 5.59 -0.54
N ALA A 24 -9.77 4.96 -0.79
CA ALA A 24 -9.59 4.08 -1.95
C ALA A 24 -10.50 2.85 -1.93
N ARG A 25 -10.80 2.31 -0.74
CA ARG A 25 -11.79 1.23 -0.58
C ARG A 25 -13.20 1.71 -0.88
N HIS A 26 -13.59 2.88 -0.36
CA HIS A 26 -14.90 3.46 -0.61
C HIS A 26 -15.13 3.68 -2.11
N MET A 27 -14.10 4.17 -2.82
CA MET A 27 -14.11 4.35 -4.27
C MET A 27 -13.98 3.03 -5.08
N GLY A 28 -13.82 1.88 -4.41
CA GLY A 28 -13.69 0.57 -5.06
C GLY A 28 -12.37 0.33 -5.79
N LEU A 29 -11.35 1.16 -5.61
CA LEU A 29 -10.07 1.10 -6.33
C LEU A 29 -9.22 -0.11 -5.92
N LEU A 30 -9.47 -0.68 -4.74
CA LEU A 30 -8.76 -1.85 -4.21
C LEU A 30 -9.51 -3.17 -4.41
N LYS A 31 -10.60 -3.19 -5.18
CA LYS A 31 -11.47 -4.39 -5.31
C LYS A 31 -10.70 -5.62 -5.80
N SER A 32 -9.84 -5.46 -6.80
CA SER A 32 -9.06 -6.53 -7.43
C SER A 32 -7.63 -6.68 -6.88
N LEU A 33 -7.30 -5.98 -5.78
CA LEU A 33 -5.95 -5.95 -5.23
C LEU A 33 -5.94 -6.41 -3.78
N GLU A 34 -4.90 -7.17 -3.42
CA GLU A 34 -4.50 -7.40 -2.04
C GLU A 34 -3.56 -6.28 -1.59
N LEU A 35 -3.70 -5.87 -0.32
CA LEU A 35 -2.85 -4.84 0.29
C LEU A 35 -2.49 -5.26 1.72
N ARG A 36 -1.20 -5.28 2.05
CA ARG A 36 -0.71 -5.58 3.41
C ARG A 36 0.47 -4.69 3.79
N VAL A 37 0.64 -4.48 5.09
CA VAL A 37 1.87 -3.93 5.65
C VAL A 37 2.97 -5.00 5.56
N ALA A 38 4.12 -4.62 5.02
CA ALA A 38 5.33 -5.45 4.99
C ALA A 38 6.29 -5.08 6.12
N ALA A 39 6.42 -3.78 6.42
CA ALA A 39 7.27 -3.26 7.50
C ALA A 39 6.84 -1.84 7.89
N GLU A 40 7.27 -1.42 9.07
CA GLU A 40 7.17 -0.04 9.56
C GLU A 40 8.56 0.40 10.01
N TYR A 41 8.93 1.65 9.73
CA TYR A 41 10.22 2.19 10.12
C TYR A 41 10.16 3.70 10.33
N LYS A 42 11.11 4.21 11.13
CA LYS A 42 11.33 5.65 11.29
C LYS A 42 12.47 6.09 10.39
N THR A 43 12.30 7.20 9.68
CA THR A 43 13.41 7.83 8.95
C THR A 43 14.50 8.23 9.97
N PRO A 44 15.75 7.77 9.82
CA PRO A 44 16.78 7.99 10.85
C PRO A 44 17.00 9.46 11.23
N VAL A 45 16.90 10.37 10.27
CA VAL A 45 17.19 11.81 10.47
C VAL A 45 16.00 12.58 11.02
N THR A 46 14.79 12.32 10.50
CA THR A 46 13.60 13.13 10.82
C THR A 46 12.69 12.47 11.85
N GLY A 47 12.90 11.19 12.17
CA GLY A 47 12.01 10.40 13.02
C GLY A 47 10.64 10.13 12.40
N ALA A 48 10.40 10.55 11.16
CA ALA A 48 9.12 10.39 10.48
C ALA A 48 8.76 8.91 10.36
N GLU A 49 7.51 8.58 10.68
CA GLU A 49 6.99 7.22 10.59
C GLU A 49 6.60 6.90 9.16
N ASN A 50 7.13 5.80 8.64
CA ASN A 50 6.86 5.30 7.31
C ASN A 50 6.39 3.85 7.39
N VAL A 51 5.51 3.49 6.46
CA VAL A 51 5.06 2.12 6.24
C VAL A 51 5.53 1.66 4.87
N ILE A 52 5.98 0.42 4.79
CA ILE A 52 6.16 -0.30 3.54
C ILE A 52 4.91 -1.13 3.32
N LEU A 53 4.16 -0.81 2.27
CA LEU A 53 2.99 -1.57 1.84
C LEU A 53 3.38 -2.49 0.69
N LYS A 54 2.88 -3.73 0.73
CA LYS A 54 2.88 -4.63 -0.43
C LYS A 54 1.48 -4.68 -1.05
N ILE A 55 1.41 -4.55 -2.37
CA ILE A 55 0.18 -4.60 -3.17
C ILE A 55 0.36 -5.55 -4.36
N TRP A 56 -0.63 -6.39 -4.63
CA TRP A 56 -0.61 -7.36 -5.72
C TRP A 56 -2.03 -7.71 -6.18
N PRO A 57 -2.24 -8.30 -7.37
CA PRO A 57 -3.55 -8.81 -7.78
C PRO A 57 -4.09 -9.85 -6.81
N LYS A 58 -5.40 -9.84 -6.57
CA LYS A 58 -6.05 -10.99 -5.93
C LYS A 58 -5.91 -12.24 -6.82
N PRO A 59 -5.75 -13.43 -6.22
CA PRO A 59 -5.99 -14.66 -6.95
C PRO A 59 -7.42 -14.64 -7.51
N ASN A 60 -7.58 -15.00 -8.78
CA ASN A 60 -8.89 -15.24 -9.38
C ASN A 60 -9.52 -16.51 -8.80
#